data_AF-A0A1I2GAV9-F1
#
_entry.id   AF-A0A1I2GAV9-F1
#
_cell.length_a   1.000
_cell.length_b   1.000
_cell.length_c   1.000
_cell.angle_alpha   90.00
_cell.angle_beta   90.00
_cell.angle_gamma   90.00
#
_symmetry.space_group_name_H-M   'P 1'
#
loop_
_entity.id
_entity.type
_entity.pdbx_description
1 polymer ?
#
loop_
_entity_poly.entity_id
_entity_poly.type
_entity_poly.pdbx_seq_one_letter_code
_entity_poly.pdbx_strand_id
1 'polypeptide(L)'
;MTAVDVILDLRQWPDRVRDPAGLTALWDQVERALDGTDLRRRPENRVTLARGVVAVRLARAEAAAVIRRDTAVRVVNVLEKPRLRHPCRACVTPGRESEGVFRCPGCDDGGRLCAGHAQVLDGALIGTCRRHRPACAECGATATYRCTGPGCRGRSAHCDRHRRSRAGATGWAYCPGCHGTLFPDCAIAKCGNVGSAGCEFTDDRLRGCGQRLCPEHLRRWQVYGPERLGLALCARHETALGTVPAAELIRRIVGGTWARHQSDRRADPLPSLRAFGYTLRNFKHFTQANDPHWIRKTLTASGDAFGPAAAKVRDFVRLRDTGTARPWQREIEELDGDRGSGEKLLDQARAVLRAQGGRDGARMAGELSLGGYIAPRRIGGEDRPGQLYVLVPRARRDLFRTWQAAMSRDLTRRNGSEIVVLPDRGSGGTR
;
A
#
# COMPACT_ATOMS: atom_id res chain seq x y z
N MET A 1 8.62 -22.92 -72.74
CA MET A 1 8.29 -24.20 -72.05
C MET A 1 7.84 -23.86 -70.64
N THR A 2 6.68 -24.37 -70.21
CA THR A 2 6.17 -24.17 -68.85
C THR A 2 6.85 -25.18 -67.92
N ALA A 3 7.54 -24.70 -66.87
CA ALA A 3 8.18 -25.57 -65.90
C ALA A 3 7.13 -26.36 -65.09
N VAL A 4 7.48 -27.58 -64.70
CA VAL A 4 6.66 -28.45 -63.84
C VAL A 4 6.91 -28.07 -62.39
N ASP A 5 5.87 -27.64 -61.68
CA ASP A 5 5.98 -27.30 -60.26
C ASP A 5 5.83 -28.56 -59.39
N VAL A 6 6.85 -28.85 -58.59
CA VAL A 6 6.87 -30.01 -57.69
C VAL A 6 7.07 -29.61 -56.22
N ILE A 7 6.53 -30.44 -55.34
CA ILE A 7 6.78 -30.42 -53.89
C ILE A 7 7.64 -31.64 -53.56
N LEU A 8 8.78 -31.40 -52.90
CA LEU A 8 9.64 -32.44 -52.37
C LEU A 8 9.26 -32.75 -50.93
N ASP A 9 8.97 -34.01 -50.61
CA ASP A 9 8.77 -34.48 -49.25
C ASP A 9 10.01 -35.24 -48.79
N LEU A 10 10.75 -34.60 -47.89
CA LEU A 10 11.99 -35.08 -47.29
C LEU A 10 11.76 -35.65 -45.88
N ARG A 11 10.51 -35.86 -45.45
CA ARG A 11 10.22 -36.38 -44.11
C ARG A 11 10.74 -37.81 -43.89
N GLN A 12 11.03 -38.56 -44.95
CA GLN A 12 11.65 -39.90 -44.90
C GLN A 12 13.14 -39.90 -45.31
N TRP A 13 13.70 -38.73 -45.61
CA TRP A 13 15.12 -38.56 -45.91
C TRP A 13 15.92 -38.48 -44.60
N PRO A 14 17.05 -39.20 -44.44
CA PRO A 14 17.74 -39.25 -43.15
C PRO A 14 18.52 -37.97 -42.83
N ASP A 15 19.03 -37.28 -43.86
CA ASP A 15 19.98 -36.18 -43.71
C ASP A 15 19.33 -34.82 -43.96
N ARG A 16 19.84 -33.78 -43.31
CA ARG A 16 19.39 -32.41 -43.60
C ARG A 16 20.01 -31.91 -44.90
N VAL A 17 19.17 -31.45 -45.82
CA VAL A 17 19.58 -30.57 -46.92
C VAL A 17 19.75 -29.16 -46.35
N ARG A 18 20.98 -28.66 -46.27
CA ARG A 18 21.32 -27.44 -45.50
C ARG A 18 21.31 -26.16 -46.33
N ASP A 19 21.46 -26.29 -47.63
CA ASP A 19 21.71 -25.19 -48.56
C ASP A 19 21.16 -25.52 -49.96
N PRO A 20 21.08 -24.51 -50.86
CA PRO A 20 20.60 -24.72 -52.22
C PRO A 20 21.41 -25.75 -53.03
N ALA A 21 22.73 -25.83 -52.83
CA ALA A 21 23.59 -26.75 -53.58
C ALA A 21 23.28 -28.21 -53.21
N GLY A 22 23.06 -28.49 -51.92
CA GLY A 22 22.63 -29.81 -51.45
C GLY A 22 21.24 -30.17 -51.95
N LEU A 23 20.34 -29.20 -52.14
CA LEU A 23 19.02 -29.43 -52.71
C LEU A 23 19.11 -29.77 -54.20
N THR A 24 19.94 -29.05 -54.95
CA THR A 24 20.23 -29.37 -56.36
C THR A 24 20.84 -30.76 -56.49
N ALA A 25 21.86 -31.09 -55.70
CA ALA A 25 22.50 -32.40 -55.74
C ALA A 25 21.55 -33.56 -55.36
N LEU A 26 20.59 -33.30 -54.47
CA LEU A 26 19.52 -34.26 -54.17
C LEU A 26 18.55 -34.37 -55.35
N TRP A 27 18.15 -33.23 -55.93
CA TRP A 27 17.26 -33.20 -57.08
C TRP A 27 17.85 -33.94 -58.29
N ASP A 28 19.14 -33.78 -58.60
CA ASP A 28 19.80 -34.48 -59.70
C ASP A 28 19.76 -36.03 -59.55
N GLN A 29 19.69 -36.52 -58.32
CA GLN A 29 19.51 -37.96 -58.05
C GLN A 29 18.05 -38.38 -58.21
N VAL A 30 17.12 -37.55 -57.72
CA VAL A 30 15.68 -37.76 -57.80
C VAL A 30 15.20 -37.71 -59.25
N GLU A 31 15.64 -36.72 -60.03
CA GLU A 31 15.30 -36.50 -61.43
C GLU A 31 15.73 -37.69 -62.30
N ARG A 32 16.97 -38.18 -62.12
CA ARG A 32 17.45 -39.38 -62.81
C ARG A 32 16.59 -40.61 -62.51
N ALA A 33 16.10 -40.75 -61.29
CA ALA A 33 15.24 -41.86 -60.90
C ALA A 33 13.78 -41.69 -61.37
N LEU A 34 13.38 -40.48 -61.77
CA LEU A 34 12.05 -40.17 -62.28
C LEU A 34 12.00 -40.07 -63.81
N ASP A 35 13.12 -40.26 -64.52
CA ASP A 35 13.16 -40.19 -66.00
C ASP A 35 12.13 -41.16 -66.62
N GLY A 36 11.26 -40.63 -67.47
CA GLY A 36 10.13 -41.34 -68.08
C GLY A 36 8.90 -41.53 -67.17
N THR A 37 8.92 -41.06 -65.93
CA THR A 37 7.82 -41.24 -64.97
C THR A 37 6.75 -40.16 -65.15
N ASP A 38 5.49 -40.57 -65.32
CA ASP A 38 4.33 -39.67 -65.29
C ASP A 38 3.88 -39.42 -63.84
N LEU A 39 4.18 -38.23 -63.33
CA LEU A 39 3.89 -37.85 -61.95
C LEU A 39 2.38 -37.77 -61.63
N ARG A 40 1.48 -37.77 -62.63
CA ARG A 40 0.02 -37.79 -62.41
C ARG A 40 -0.51 -39.15 -61.97
N ARG A 41 0.21 -40.23 -62.30
CA ARG A 41 -0.25 -41.60 -62.03
C ARG A 41 -0.40 -41.88 -60.54
N ARG A 42 0.29 -41.13 -59.69
CA ARG A 42 0.23 -41.24 -58.23
C ARG A 42 0.18 -39.86 -57.60
N PRO A 43 -0.58 -39.68 -56.51
CA PRO A 43 -0.56 -38.43 -55.74
C PRO A 43 0.82 -38.14 -55.12
N GLU A 44 1.66 -39.18 -54.98
CA GLU A 44 3.01 -39.13 -54.45
C GLU A 44 3.89 -40.17 -55.16
N ASN A 45 4.98 -39.71 -55.78
CA ASN A 45 5.95 -40.56 -56.47
C ASN A 45 7.15 -40.75 -55.55
N ARG A 46 7.24 -41.91 -54.92
CA ARG A 46 8.33 -42.24 -54.00
C ARG A 46 9.54 -42.73 -54.76
N VAL A 47 10.65 -42.04 -54.57
CA VAL A 47 11.96 -42.38 -55.09
C VAL A 47 12.80 -42.92 -53.95
N THR A 48 13.21 -44.17 -54.07
CA THR A 48 14.15 -44.78 -53.12
C THR A 48 15.56 -44.58 -53.66
N LEU A 49 16.36 -43.79 -52.96
CA LEU A 49 17.78 -43.56 -53.25
C LEU A 49 18.63 -44.30 -52.21
N ALA A 50 19.95 -44.40 -52.46
CA ALA A 50 20.89 -45.11 -51.60
C ALA A 50 20.86 -44.67 -50.12
N ARG A 51 20.51 -43.41 -49.84
CA ARG A 51 20.46 -42.85 -48.49
C ARG A 51 19.05 -42.86 -47.89
N GLY A 52 17.98 -42.95 -48.66
CA GLY A 52 16.63 -42.86 -48.11
C GLY A 52 15.55 -42.63 -49.16
N VAL A 53 14.36 -42.25 -48.70
CA VAL A 53 13.19 -42.07 -49.57
C VAL A 53 12.86 -40.58 -49.70
N VAL A 54 12.68 -40.14 -50.94
CA VAL A 54 12.13 -38.81 -51.27
C VAL A 54 10.80 -39.02 -51.97
N ALA A 55 9.77 -38.29 -51.53
CA ALA A 55 8.48 -38.27 -52.20
C ALA A 55 8.37 -37.02 -53.07
N VAL A 56 7.98 -37.18 -54.34
CA VAL A 56 7.77 -36.08 -55.28
C VAL A 56 6.29 -35.97 -55.63
N ARG A 57 5.73 -34.78 -55.43
CA ARG A 57 4.31 -34.49 -55.66
C ARG A 57 4.19 -33.34 -56.64
N LEU A 58 3.24 -33.42 -57.57
CA LEU A 58 2.89 -32.26 -58.39
C LEU A 58 2.22 -31.20 -57.51
N ALA A 59 2.66 -29.95 -57.63
CA ALA A 59 2.02 -28.83 -56.96
C ALA A 59 0.70 -28.43 -57.66
N ARG A 60 0.59 -28.69 -58.97
CA ARG A 60 -0.60 -28.43 -59.80
C ARG A 60 -0.79 -29.59 -60.77
N ALA A 61 -2.02 -30.10 -60.89
CA ALA A 61 -2.33 -31.32 -61.66
C ALA A 61 -2.28 -31.13 -63.19
N GLU A 62 -2.29 -29.88 -63.68
CA GLU A 62 -2.51 -29.54 -65.10
C GLU A 62 -1.21 -29.35 -65.92
N ALA A 63 -0.02 -29.54 -65.34
CA ALA A 63 1.26 -29.41 -66.05
C ALA A 63 1.64 -30.70 -66.81
N ALA A 64 2.47 -30.58 -67.86
CA ALA A 64 3.11 -31.72 -68.52
C ALA A 64 3.88 -32.53 -67.46
N ALA A 65 3.45 -33.77 -67.18
CA ALA A 65 3.84 -34.47 -65.95
C ALA A 65 4.78 -35.66 -66.16
N VAL A 66 5.17 -35.94 -67.40
CA VAL A 66 6.20 -36.94 -67.68
C VAL A 66 7.56 -36.27 -67.54
N ILE A 67 8.31 -36.64 -66.52
CA ILE A 67 9.67 -36.12 -66.31
C ILE A 67 10.60 -36.72 -67.37
N ARG A 68 11.29 -35.88 -68.11
CA ARG A 68 12.34 -36.21 -69.08
C ARG A 68 13.55 -35.31 -68.81
N ARG A 69 14.70 -35.66 -69.38
CA ARG A 69 15.95 -34.89 -69.24
C ARG A 69 15.88 -33.42 -69.65
N ASP A 70 14.95 -33.05 -70.51
CA ASP A 70 14.70 -31.67 -70.97
C ASP A 70 13.53 -30.99 -70.24
N THR A 71 12.89 -31.68 -69.30
CA THR A 71 11.76 -31.14 -68.55
C THR A 71 12.27 -30.14 -67.52
N ALA A 72 11.97 -28.86 -67.73
CA ALA A 72 12.24 -27.85 -66.71
C ALA A 72 11.36 -28.11 -65.48
N VAL A 73 11.98 -28.39 -64.32
CA VAL A 73 11.28 -28.59 -63.04
C VAL A 73 11.58 -27.44 -62.08
N ARG A 74 10.55 -26.99 -61.36
CA ARG A 74 10.66 -26.00 -60.29
C ARG A 74 10.16 -26.60 -58.98
N VAL A 75 11.07 -26.74 -58.01
CA VAL A 75 10.71 -27.14 -56.65
C VAL A 75 10.08 -25.93 -55.95
N VAL A 76 8.76 -25.93 -55.80
CA VAL A 76 8.03 -24.79 -55.21
C VAL A 76 7.85 -24.91 -53.70
N ASN A 77 8.02 -26.10 -53.14
CA ASN A 77 7.96 -26.32 -51.70
C ASN A 77 8.74 -27.58 -51.28
N VAL A 78 9.23 -27.59 -50.04
CA VAL A 78 9.94 -28.72 -49.43
C VAL A 78 9.31 -29.03 -48.06
N LEU A 79 8.76 -30.24 -47.91
CA LEU A 79 8.22 -30.73 -46.64
C LEU A 79 9.32 -31.45 -45.88
N GLU A 80 9.69 -30.91 -44.72
CA GLU A 80 10.69 -31.51 -43.82
C GLU A 80 10.03 -32.02 -42.53
N LYS A 81 10.74 -32.87 -41.75
CA LYS A 81 10.30 -33.23 -40.40
C LYS A 81 10.15 -31.97 -39.54
N PRO A 82 9.10 -31.83 -38.71
CA PRO A 82 8.99 -30.72 -37.77
C PRO A 82 10.25 -30.60 -36.92
N ARG A 83 10.81 -29.39 -36.85
CA ARG A 83 12.06 -29.13 -36.12
C ARG A 83 11.79 -28.38 -34.83
N LEU A 84 12.41 -28.85 -33.77
CA LEU A 84 12.55 -28.11 -32.53
C LEU A 84 13.49 -26.92 -32.76
N ARG A 85 12.97 -25.70 -32.62
CA ARG A 85 13.80 -24.49 -32.73
C ARG A 85 14.81 -24.44 -31.59
N HIS A 86 14.45 -25.01 -30.46
CA HIS A 86 15.24 -24.99 -29.26
C HIS A 86 15.28 -26.37 -28.62
N PRO A 87 16.16 -27.27 -29.05
CA PRO A 87 16.23 -28.60 -28.45
C PRO A 87 16.63 -28.52 -26.97
N CYS A 88 16.01 -29.37 -26.15
CA CYS A 88 16.42 -29.54 -24.77
C CYS A 88 17.78 -30.24 -24.70
N ARG A 89 18.78 -29.58 -24.11
CA ARG A 89 20.15 -30.14 -24.03
C ARG A 89 20.21 -31.52 -23.35
N ALA A 90 19.34 -31.76 -22.37
CA ALA A 90 19.32 -33.00 -21.60
C ALA A 90 18.59 -34.14 -22.35
N CYS A 91 17.75 -33.82 -23.33
CA CYS A 91 17.11 -34.82 -24.20
C CYS A 91 18.04 -35.23 -25.35
N VAL A 92 18.88 -34.31 -25.85
CA VAL A 92 19.79 -34.58 -26.97
C VAL A 92 20.80 -35.68 -26.63
N THR A 93 21.36 -35.70 -25.42
CA THR A 93 22.36 -36.72 -25.02
C THR A 93 21.86 -38.16 -25.14
N PRO A 94 20.64 -38.53 -24.67
CA PRO A 94 20.07 -39.86 -24.87
C PRO A 94 19.38 -40.06 -26.24
N GLY A 95 19.56 -39.15 -27.22
CA GLY A 95 18.94 -39.27 -28.55
C GLY A 95 17.43 -39.00 -28.57
N ARG A 96 16.88 -38.30 -27.57
CA ARG A 96 15.48 -37.88 -27.53
C ARG A 96 15.32 -36.44 -28.00
N GLU A 97 14.21 -36.11 -28.62
CA GLU A 97 13.90 -34.75 -29.07
C GLU A 97 12.76 -34.14 -28.21
N SER A 98 13.00 -32.97 -27.61
CA SER A 98 11.98 -32.22 -26.87
C SER A 98 12.28 -30.71 -26.88
N GLU A 99 11.26 -29.86 -26.99
CA GLU A 99 11.43 -28.39 -26.99
C GLU A 99 11.85 -27.89 -25.61
N GLY A 100 12.92 -27.12 -25.59
CA GLY A 100 13.47 -26.43 -24.44
C GLY A 100 12.82 -25.06 -24.23
N VAL A 101 11.80 -25.00 -23.38
CA VAL A 101 11.08 -23.76 -23.08
C VAL A 101 11.77 -22.92 -21.99
N PHE A 102 12.57 -23.54 -21.12
CA PHE A 102 13.27 -22.85 -20.04
C PHE A 102 14.73 -22.58 -20.36
N ARG A 103 15.25 -21.43 -19.90
CA ARG A 103 16.68 -21.11 -19.88
C ARG A 103 17.20 -21.21 -18.45
N CYS A 104 18.27 -21.98 -18.25
CA CYS A 104 18.90 -22.07 -16.93
C CYS A 104 19.92 -20.93 -16.76
N PRO A 105 19.76 -20.04 -15.77
CA PRO A 105 20.64 -18.89 -15.59
C PRO A 105 22.10 -19.23 -15.26
N GLY A 106 22.35 -20.40 -14.67
CA GLY A 106 23.71 -20.82 -14.29
C GLY A 106 24.48 -21.54 -15.40
N CYS A 107 23.94 -21.64 -16.61
CA CYS A 107 24.63 -22.28 -17.74
C CYS A 107 25.10 -21.22 -18.72
N ASP A 108 26.39 -21.18 -19.01
CA ASP A 108 26.99 -20.22 -19.94
C ASP A 108 26.54 -20.46 -21.39
N ASP A 109 26.29 -21.72 -21.77
CA ASP A 109 26.05 -22.13 -23.15
C ASP A 109 24.63 -21.82 -23.68
N GLY A 110 23.81 -21.06 -22.94
CA GLY A 110 22.42 -20.76 -23.36
C GLY A 110 21.53 -21.99 -23.52
N GLY A 111 21.96 -23.16 -23.03
CA GLY A 111 21.26 -24.43 -23.20
C GLY A 111 19.86 -24.40 -22.61
N ARG A 112 18.87 -24.78 -23.41
CA ARG A 112 17.46 -24.79 -23.00
C ARG A 112 17.04 -26.14 -22.41
N LEU A 113 16.04 -26.10 -21.55
CA LEU A 113 15.49 -27.24 -20.83
C LEU A 113 14.00 -27.39 -21.15
N CYS A 114 13.57 -28.61 -21.45
CA CYS A 114 12.15 -28.93 -21.54
C CYS A 114 11.54 -28.96 -20.13
N ALA A 115 10.19 -28.98 -20.04
CA ALA A 115 9.49 -29.01 -18.77
C ALA A 115 9.88 -30.20 -17.87
N GLY A 116 10.22 -31.36 -18.46
CA GLY A 116 10.64 -32.55 -17.69
C GLY A 116 12.06 -32.46 -17.12
N HIS A 117 12.91 -31.57 -17.64
CA HIS A 117 14.30 -31.41 -17.19
C HIS A 117 14.55 -30.11 -16.43
N ALA A 118 13.65 -29.13 -16.57
CA ALA A 118 13.68 -27.90 -15.80
C ALA A 118 13.15 -28.14 -14.38
N GLN A 119 13.86 -27.63 -13.40
CA GLN A 119 13.41 -27.50 -12.03
C GLN A 119 12.94 -26.08 -11.82
N VAL A 120 11.62 -25.92 -11.71
CA VAL A 120 10.95 -24.66 -11.39
C VAL A 120 10.62 -24.71 -9.91
N LEU A 121 11.06 -23.70 -9.17
CA LEU A 121 10.74 -23.57 -7.75
C LEU A 121 9.42 -22.81 -7.59
N ASP A 122 8.67 -23.12 -6.53
CA ASP A 122 7.44 -22.37 -6.23
C ASP A 122 7.73 -20.87 -6.12
N GLY A 123 6.80 -20.03 -6.59
CA GLY A 123 6.90 -18.57 -6.47
C GLY A 123 7.68 -17.86 -7.59
N ALA A 124 8.29 -18.58 -8.55
CA ALA A 124 8.80 -17.97 -9.78
C ALA A 124 8.89 -18.96 -10.95
N LEU A 125 8.53 -18.52 -12.16
CA LEU A 125 8.68 -19.29 -13.40
C LEU A 125 10.12 -19.26 -13.96
N ILE A 126 11.10 -19.51 -13.09
CA ILE A 126 12.52 -19.58 -13.46
C ILE A 126 12.95 -21.04 -13.44
N GLY A 127 13.16 -21.63 -14.62
CA GLY A 127 13.64 -23.00 -14.76
C GLY A 127 15.15 -23.10 -14.55
N THR A 128 15.59 -24.02 -13.70
CA THR A 128 17.02 -24.35 -13.47
C THR A 128 17.30 -25.80 -13.84
N CYS A 129 18.54 -26.16 -14.19
CA CYS A 129 18.90 -27.57 -14.32
C CYS A 129 19.22 -28.16 -12.94
N ARG A 130 19.26 -29.49 -12.84
CA ARG A 130 19.62 -30.20 -11.59
C ARG A 130 20.93 -29.73 -10.96
N ARG A 131 21.93 -29.38 -11.77
CA ARG A 131 23.26 -28.91 -11.30
C ARG A 131 23.24 -27.49 -10.75
N HIS A 132 22.34 -26.64 -11.24
CA HIS A 132 22.24 -25.23 -10.85
C HIS A 132 20.96 -24.96 -10.07
N ARG A 133 20.40 -25.99 -9.43
CA ARG A 133 19.31 -25.81 -8.48
C ARG A 133 19.85 -24.97 -7.33
N PRO A 134 19.25 -23.80 -7.04
CA PRO A 134 19.78 -22.93 -6.01
C PRO A 134 19.66 -23.58 -4.63
N ALA A 135 20.60 -23.26 -3.76
CA ALA A 135 20.56 -23.62 -2.36
C ALA A 135 19.68 -22.64 -1.57
N CYS A 136 19.23 -23.08 -0.39
CA CYS A 136 18.51 -22.26 0.56
C CYS A 136 19.46 -21.21 1.13
N ALA A 137 19.06 -19.94 1.03
CA ALA A 137 19.86 -18.82 1.51
C ALA A 137 20.13 -18.82 3.04
N GLU A 138 19.34 -19.56 3.82
CA GLU A 138 19.46 -19.61 5.29
C GLU A 138 20.31 -20.79 5.79
N CYS A 139 20.29 -21.93 5.09
CA CYS A 139 20.92 -23.17 5.60
C CYS A 139 21.67 -24.01 4.55
N GLY A 140 21.76 -23.56 3.30
CA GLY A 140 22.45 -24.29 2.24
C GLY A 140 21.73 -25.54 1.71
N ALA A 141 20.67 -26.02 2.37
CA ALA A 141 19.88 -27.16 1.88
C ALA A 141 19.25 -26.88 0.51
N THR A 142 18.85 -27.93 -0.21
CA THR A 142 18.21 -27.78 -1.52
C THR A 142 16.94 -26.92 -1.45
N ALA A 143 16.87 -25.85 -2.26
CA ALA A 143 15.71 -24.97 -2.26
C ALA A 143 14.50 -25.59 -2.98
N THR A 144 13.31 -25.26 -2.49
CA THR A 144 12.00 -25.71 -3.00
C THR A 144 11.13 -24.55 -3.48
N TYR A 145 11.40 -23.33 -3.01
CA TYR A 145 10.68 -22.13 -3.42
C TYR A 145 11.58 -20.89 -3.52
N ARG A 146 11.07 -19.83 -4.15
CA ARG A 146 11.65 -18.49 -4.17
C ARG A 146 10.78 -17.54 -3.37
N CYS A 147 11.41 -16.73 -2.51
CA CYS A 147 10.69 -15.81 -1.64
C CYS A 147 10.09 -14.65 -2.44
N THR A 148 8.77 -14.46 -2.35
CA THR A 148 8.04 -13.38 -3.04
C THR A 148 8.00 -12.07 -2.26
N GLY A 149 8.63 -12.01 -1.09
CA GLY A 149 8.62 -10.84 -0.22
C GLY A 149 9.44 -9.64 -0.72
N PRO A 150 9.21 -8.44 -0.15
CA PRO A 150 9.77 -7.18 -0.66
C PRO A 150 11.30 -7.09 -0.57
N GLY A 151 11.92 -7.79 0.39
CA GLY A 151 13.37 -7.85 0.50
C GLY A 151 14.01 -8.75 -0.56
N CYS A 152 13.44 -9.93 -0.79
CA CYS A 152 13.99 -10.92 -1.72
C CYS A 152 13.61 -10.66 -3.19
N ARG A 153 12.38 -10.20 -3.46
CA ARG A 153 11.83 -9.96 -4.80
C ARG A 153 12.05 -11.16 -5.76
N GLY A 154 11.87 -12.38 -5.27
CA GLY A 154 12.08 -13.61 -6.04
C GLY A 154 13.54 -14.03 -6.26
N ARG A 155 14.52 -13.23 -5.83
CA ARG A 155 15.96 -13.50 -6.06
C ARG A 155 16.50 -14.58 -5.14
N SER A 156 16.06 -14.60 -3.89
CA SER A 156 16.47 -15.61 -2.90
C SER A 156 15.60 -16.86 -2.96
N ALA A 157 16.25 -18.03 -2.92
CA ALA A 157 15.61 -19.33 -2.86
C ALA A 157 15.75 -19.94 -1.45
N HIS A 158 14.76 -20.71 -1.02
CA HIS A 158 14.67 -21.26 0.32
C HIS A 158 14.08 -22.69 0.32
N CYS A 159 14.36 -23.46 1.36
CA CYS A 159 13.80 -24.80 1.57
C CYS A 159 12.52 -24.75 2.42
N ASP A 160 11.73 -25.83 2.43
CA ASP A 160 10.41 -25.84 3.09
C ASP A 160 10.45 -25.58 4.59
N ARG A 161 11.56 -25.91 5.27
CA ARG A 161 11.76 -25.56 6.70
C ARG A 161 11.68 -24.05 6.95
N HIS A 162 12.12 -23.24 6.00
CA HIS A 162 12.10 -21.78 6.07
C HIS A 162 10.89 -21.17 5.36
N ARG A 163 10.00 -22.00 4.80
CA ARG A 163 8.77 -21.55 4.15
C ARG A 163 7.83 -20.98 5.21
N ARG A 164 7.34 -19.78 4.93
CA ARG A 164 6.25 -19.13 5.64
C ARG A 164 5.16 -18.76 4.65
N SER A 165 3.92 -19.02 5.01
CA SER A 165 2.74 -18.72 4.18
C SER A 165 1.74 -17.93 5.00
N ARG A 166 1.01 -17.04 4.33
CA ARG A 166 -0.12 -16.35 4.96
C ARG A 166 -1.27 -17.34 5.15
N ALA A 167 -1.94 -17.28 6.30
CA ALA A 167 -3.18 -18.03 6.51
C ALA A 167 -4.15 -17.80 5.33
N GLY A 168 -4.66 -18.88 4.75
CA GLY A 168 -5.62 -18.86 3.64
C GLY A 168 -5.07 -18.43 2.27
N ALA A 169 -3.75 -18.22 2.10
CA ALA A 169 -3.18 -17.89 0.79
C ALA A 169 -2.37 -19.07 0.23
N THR A 170 -2.96 -19.79 -0.73
CA THR A 170 -2.23 -20.76 -1.56
C THR A 170 -1.45 -20.01 -2.65
N GLY A 171 -0.15 -20.27 -2.76
CA GLY A 171 0.69 -19.74 -3.86
C GLY A 171 1.69 -18.64 -3.48
N TRP A 172 1.62 -18.09 -2.26
CA TRP A 172 2.61 -17.13 -1.77
C TRP A 172 3.49 -17.76 -0.70
N ALA A 173 4.80 -17.73 -0.93
CA ALA A 173 5.80 -18.29 -0.03
C ALA A 173 6.86 -17.23 0.29
N TYR A 174 7.04 -16.99 1.58
CA TYR A 174 7.97 -16.00 2.11
C TYR A 174 9.09 -16.70 2.88
N CYS A 175 10.27 -16.09 2.91
CA CYS A 175 11.29 -16.41 3.91
C CYS A 175 10.91 -15.82 5.27
N PRO A 176 11.53 -16.25 6.38
CA PRO A 176 11.19 -15.76 7.72
C PRO A 176 11.32 -14.23 7.84
N GLY A 177 12.39 -13.64 7.28
CA GLY A 177 12.62 -12.19 7.33
C GLY A 177 11.55 -11.38 6.58
N CYS A 178 11.24 -11.75 5.34
CA CYS A 178 10.19 -11.08 4.58
C CYS A 178 8.80 -11.30 5.19
N HIS A 179 8.54 -12.50 5.73
CA HIS A 179 7.29 -12.78 6.42
C HIS A 179 7.13 -11.87 7.65
N GLY A 180 8.14 -11.78 8.51
CA GLY A 180 8.10 -10.91 9.70
C GLY A 180 7.98 -9.42 9.37
N THR A 181 8.43 -8.98 8.20
CA THR A 181 8.23 -7.58 7.76
C THR A 181 6.79 -7.31 7.29
N LEU A 182 6.19 -8.24 6.53
CA LEU A 182 4.84 -8.08 5.99
C LEU A 182 3.76 -8.40 7.03
N PHE A 183 4.03 -9.37 7.89
CA PHE A 183 3.13 -9.90 8.91
C PHE A 183 3.87 -9.93 10.25
N PRO A 184 4.28 -8.77 10.79
CA PRO A 184 4.93 -8.72 12.08
C PRO A 184 3.97 -9.21 13.16
N ASP A 185 4.50 -9.90 14.16
CA ASP A 185 3.70 -10.34 15.30
C ASP A 185 3.21 -9.13 16.12
N CYS A 186 2.05 -9.27 16.75
CA CYS A 186 1.62 -8.29 17.74
C CYS A 186 2.59 -8.29 18.93
N ALA A 187 2.99 -7.11 19.38
CA ALA A 187 3.92 -6.91 20.50
C ALA A 187 3.36 -7.34 21.87
N ILE A 188 2.08 -7.70 21.96
CA ILE A 188 1.48 -8.20 23.19
C ILE A 188 1.79 -9.68 23.36
N ALA A 189 2.36 -10.04 24.51
CA ALA A 189 2.71 -11.41 24.84
C ALA A 189 1.51 -12.35 24.66
N LYS A 190 1.75 -13.52 24.05
CA LYS A 190 0.75 -14.55 23.74
C LYS A 190 -0.34 -14.14 22.73
N CYS A 191 -0.25 -12.97 22.10
CA CYS A 191 -1.13 -12.61 20.99
C CYS A 191 -0.64 -13.25 19.69
N GLY A 192 -1.44 -14.11 19.07
CA GLY A 192 -1.13 -14.72 17.77
C GLY A 192 -1.53 -13.87 16.56
N ASN A 193 -2.02 -12.65 16.77
CA ASN A 193 -2.53 -11.78 15.70
C ASN A 193 -1.42 -10.94 15.06
N VAL A 194 -1.62 -10.56 13.80
CA VAL A 194 -0.69 -9.70 13.05
C VAL A 194 -0.74 -8.25 13.55
N GLY A 195 0.43 -7.68 13.83
CA GLY A 195 0.67 -6.31 14.21
C GLY A 195 0.55 -5.33 13.03
N SER A 196 -0.67 -5.04 12.58
CA SER A 196 -0.91 -4.20 11.39
C SER A 196 -0.56 -2.72 11.57
N ALA A 197 -0.62 -2.19 12.80
CA ALA A 197 -0.31 -0.79 13.09
C ALA A 197 0.94 -0.66 13.99
N GLY A 198 1.81 0.31 13.68
CA GLY A 198 2.90 0.69 14.58
C GLY A 198 2.42 1.68 15.63
N CYS A 199 2.96 1.60 16.85
CA CYS A 199 2.76 2.68 17.82
C CYS A 199 3.49 3.94 17.35
N GLU A 200 2.73 5.03 17.20
CA GLU A 200 3.14 6.33 16.68
C GLU A 200 3.58 7.30 17.78
N PHE A 201 3.73 6.81 19.00
CA PHE A 201 4.43 7.55 20.04
C PHE A 201 5.89 7.70 19.63
N THR A 202 6.38 8.93 19.64
CA THR A 202 7.75 9.29 19.27
C THR A 202 8.43 9.97 20.44
N ASP A 203 9.73 9.71 20.60
CA ASP A 203 10.57 10.46 21.54
C ASP A 203 10.98 11.83 20.96
N ASP A 204 11.77 12.59 21.71
CA ASP A 204 12.24 13.93 21.31
C ASP A 204 13.23 13.88 20.13
N ARG A 205 13.69 12.70 19.72
CA ARG A 205 14.51 12.48 18.54
C ARG A 205 13.70 11.86 17.40
N LEU A 206 12.37 11.87 17.49
CA LEU A 206 11.43 11.25 16.54
C LEU A 206 11.64 9.74 16.40
N ARG A 207 12.25 9.08 17.37
CA ARG A 207 12.37 7.62 17.39
C ARG A 207 11.02 7.06 17.83
N GLY A 208 10.41 6.27 16.94
CA GLY A 208 9.15 5.59 17.23
C GLY A 208 9.31 4.48 18.26
N CYS A 209 8.20 4.10 18.90
CA CYS A 209 8.14 3.00 19.87
C CYS A 209 8.60 1.64 19.31
N GLY A 210 8.47 1.42 18.00
CA GLY A 210 8.82 0.15 17.33
C GLY A 210 7.82 -0.99 17.54
N GLN A 211 6.91 -0.88 18.50
CA GLN A 211 5.87 -1.91 18.74
C GLN A 211 4.85 -1.94 17.60
N ARG A 212 4.53 -3.15 17.13
CA ARG A 212 3.49 -3.46 16.17
C ARG A 212 2.30 -4.08 16.90
N LEU A 213 1.09 -3.60 16.64
CA LEU A 213 -0.12 -3.96 17.39
C LEU A 213 -1.21 -4.41 16.43
N CYS A 214 -1.93 -5.46 16.80
CA CYS A 214 -3.14 -5.87 16.11
C CYS A 214 -4.29 -4.91 16.44
N PRO A 215 -5.39 -4.90 15.66
CA PRO A 215 -6.53 -4.02 15.91
C PRO A 215 -7.14 -4.14 17.31
N GLU A 216 -7.07 -5.32 17.95
CA GLU A 216 -7.61 -5.56 19.29
C GLU A 216 -6.79 -4.89 20.41
N HIS A 217 -5.47 -4.90 20.26
CA HIS A 217 -4.53 -4.34 21.25
C HIS A 217 -4.12 -2.90 20.96
N LEU A 218 -4.51 -2.40 19.80
CA LEU A 218 -4.26 -1.03 19.40
C LEU A 218 -5.18 -0.07 20.15
N ARG A 219 -4.62 1.02 20.68
CA ARG A 219 -5.38 2.16 21.17
C ARG A 219 -5.26 3.33 20.20
N ARG A 220 -6.35 4.06 20.00
CA ARG A 220 -6.40 5.21 19.11
C ARG A 220 -6.56 6.48 19.93
N TRP A 221 -5.53 7.31 19.93
CA TRP A 221 -5.59 8.63 20.53
C TRP A 221 -6.20 9.62 19.55
N GLN A 222 -7.42 10.05 19.86
CA GLN A 222 -8.21 10.91 18.97
C GLN A 222 -7.75 12.36 19.03
N VAL A 223 -6.79 12.72 18.17
CA VAL A 223 -6.20 14.07 18.11
C VAL A 223 -6.71 14.92 16.94
N TYR A 224 -7.31 14.30 15.92
CA TYR A 224 -7.76 14.97 14.69
C TYR A 224 -9.27 15.31 14.64
N GLY A 225 -10.04 14.88 15.65
CA GLY A 225 -11.51 14.98 15.66
C GLY A 225 -12.19 13.68 15.20
N PRO A 226 -13.49 13.47 15.48
CA PRO A 226 -14.16 12.16 15.53
C PRO A 226 -14.20 11.37 14.23
N GLU A 227 -14.14 12.03 13.08
CA GLU A 227 -14.24 11.39 11.75
C GLU A 227 -12.91 10.88 11.21
N ARG A 228 -11.79 11.21 11.88
CA ARG A 228 -10.43 10.93 11.41
C ARG A 228 -9.77 9.83 12.24
N LEU A 229 -8.78 9.16 11.66
CA LEU A 229 -8.10 8.07 12.34
C LEU A 229 -7.05 8.61 13.32
N GLY A 230 -7.30 8.48 14.63
CA GLY A 230 -6.38 8.90 15.68
C GLY A 230 -5.00 8.23 15.62
N LEU A 231 -4.06 8.78 16.41
CA LEU A 231 -2.70 8.22 16.56
C LEU A 231 -2.74 6.85 17.24
N ALA A 232 -2.03 5.89 16.66
CA ALA A 232 -1.89 4.54 17.14
C ALA A 232 -0.95 4.49 18.35
N LEU A 233 -1.44 3.97 19.48
CA LEU A 233 -0.65 3.83 20.71
C LEU A 233 -0.68 2.40 21.21
N CYS A 234 0.43 1.96 21.81
CA CYS A 234 0.45 0.79 22.68
C CYS A 234 -0.12 1.14 24.05
N ALA A 235 -0.54 0.12 24.81
CA ALA A 235 -1.09 0.30 26.15
C ALA A 235 -0.17 1.13 27.06
N ARG A 236 1.15 0.85 27.02
CA ARG A 236 2.14 1.61 27.81
C ARG A 236 2.09 3.11 27.51
N HIS A 237 2.11 3.48 26.23
CA HIS A 237 2.14 4.90 25.86
C HIS A 237 0.77 5.57 25.99
N GLU A 238 -0.32 4.83 25.84
CA GLU A 238 -1.66 5.34 26.14
C GLU A 238 -1.77 5.75 27.61
N THR A 239 -1.36 4.87 28.53
CA THR A 239 -1.41 5.15 29.97
C THR A 239 -0.46 6.29 30.36
N ALA A 240 0.71 6.35 29.73
CA ALA A 240 1.70 7.40 30.00
C ALA A 240 1.17 8.81 29.69
N LEU A 241 0.24 8.98 28.74
CA LEU A 241 -0.28 10.31 28.37
C LEU A 241 -0.97 11.03 29.53
N GLY A 242 -1.56 10.30 30.48
CA GLY A 242 -2.31 10.87 31.60
C GLY A 242 -1.51 11.81 32.50
N THR A 243 -0.18 11.67 32.52
CA THR A 243 0.74 12.45 33.37
C THR A 243 1.61 13.42 32.57
N VAL A 244 1.41 13.54 31.26
CA VAL A 244 2.27 14.36 30.39
C VAL A 244 1.88 15.84 30.51
N PRO A 245 2.85 16.76 30.70
CA PRO A 245 2.58 18.20 30.69
C PRO A 245 1.97 18.68 29.36
N ALA A 246 1.18 19.74 29.39
CA ALA A 246 0.45 20.25 28.21
C ALA A 246 1.36 20.48 26.98
N ALA A 247 2.51 21.13 27.16
CA ALA A 247 3.44 21.40 26.06
C ALA A 247 4.05 20.12 25.48
N GLU A 248 4.27 19.14 26.34
CA GLU A 248 4.81 17.85 25.95
C GLU A 248 3.74 17.01 25.20
N LEU A 249 2.47 17.09 25.60
CA LEU A 249 1.38 16.48 24.83
C LEU A 249 1.31 17.03 23.40
N ILE A 250 1.40 18.36 23.24
CA ILE A 250 1.46 18.99 21.91
C ILE A 250 2.64 18.43 21.11
N ARG A 251 3.82 18.35 21.73
CA ARG A 251 5.02 17.80 21.09
C ARG A 251 4.84 16.36 20.63
N ARG A 252 4.23 15.49 21.45
CA ARG A 252 3.95 14.08 21.09
C ARG A 252 2.98 13.98 19.91
N ILE A 253 1.96 14.87 19.84
CA ILE A 253 1.05 14.94 18.69
C ILE A 253 1.80 15.37 17.42
N VAL A 254 2.65 16.40 17.52
CA VAL A 254 3.45 16.88 16.39
C VAL A 254 4.38 15.78 15.88
N GLY A 255 5.14 15.14 16.76
CA GLY A 255 6.07 14.06 16.39
C GLY A 255 5.38 12.85 15.76
N GLY A 256 4.27 12.39 16.36
CA GLY A 256 3.48 11.28 15.82
C GLY A 256 2.85 11.59 14.46
N THR A 257 2.27 12.78 14.30
CA THR A 257 1.68 13.23 13.03
C THR A 257 2.75 13.38 11.95
N TRP A 258 3.90 13.96 12.29
CA TRP A 258 5.02 14.09 11.36
C TRP A 258 5.54 12.73 10.89
N ALA A 259 5.77 11.79 11.82
CA ALA A 259 6.27 10.45 11.50
C ALA A 259 5.30 9.69 10.58
N ARG A 260 3.98 9.81 10.83
CA ARG A 260 2.95 9.27 9.95
C ARG A 260 3.02 9.89 8.56
N HIS A 261 3.12 11.22 8.47
CA HIS A 261 3.19 11.95 7.21
C HIS A 261 4.45 11.62 6.38
N GLN A 262 5.58 11.27 7.03
CA GLN A 262 6.77 10.79 6.31
C GLN A 262 6.54 9.42 5.64
N SER A 263 5.71 8.58 6.26
CA SER A 263 5.40 7.24 5.74
C SER A 263 4.28 7.27 4.70
N ASP A 264 3.31 8.18 4.86
CA ASP A 264 2.19 8.40 3.95
C ASP A 264 1.87 9.89 3.85
N ARG A 265 2.19 10.51 2.70
CA ARG A 265 1.90 11.93 2.43
C ARG A 265 0.41 12.25 2.35
N ARG A 266 -0.46 11.24 2.25
CA ARG A 266 -1.93 11.41 2.28
C ARG A 266 -2.50 11.34 3.70
N ALA A 267 -1.66 11.08 4.70
CA ALA A 267 -2.07 11.07 6.08
C ALA A 267 -2.62 12.43 6.55
N ASP A 268 -3.41 12.39 7.63
CA ASP A 268 -3.97 13.59 8.24
C ASP A 268 -2.88 14.63 8.57
N PRO A 269 -3.09 15.92 8.22
CA PRO A 269 -2.21 17.00 8.63
C PRO A 269 -2.32 17.25 10.15
N LEU A 270 -1.51 18.19 10.65
CA LEU A 270 -1.61 18.63 12.04
C LEU A 270 -3.05 19.09 12.40
N PRO A 271 -3.53 18.78 13.61
CA PRO A 271 -4.87 19.14 14.05
C PRO A 271 -5.18 20.64 14.03
N SER A 272 -6.46 21.00 14.10
CA SER A 272 -6.90 22.38 14.36
C SER A 272 -6.59 22.79 15.81
N LEU A 273 -6.55 24.10 16.08
CA LEU A 273 -6.37 24.60 17.45
C LEU A 273 -7.50 24.14 18.37
N ARG A 274 -8.73 24.04 17.84
CA ARG A 274 -9.88 23.49 18.57
C ARG A 274 -9.66 22.02 18.97
N ALA A 275 -9.08 21.21 18.09
CA ALA A 275 -8.77 19.81 18.38
C ALA A 275 -7.64 19.66 19.42
N PHE A 276 -6.63 20.54 19.38
CA PHE A 276 -5.64 20.62 20.45
C PHE A 276 -6.27 21.02 21.78
N GLY A 277 -7.11 22.06 21.80
CA GLY A 277 -7.84 22.48 23.01
C GLY A 277 -8.69 21.34 23.58
N TYR A 278 -9.44 20.63 22.74
CA TYR A 278 -10.21 19.45 23.17
C TYR A 278 -9.31 18.36 23.78
N THR A 279 -8.18 18.05 23.13
CA THR A 279 -7.22 17.07 23.63
C THR A 279 -6.67 17.49 25.00
N LEU A 280 -6.24 18.74 25.14
CA LEU A 280 -5.73 19.27 26.41
C LEU A 280 -6.78 19.21 27.53
N ARG A 281 -8.06 19.48 27.26
CA ARG A 281 -9.14 19.30 28.25
C ARG A 281 -9.30 17.84 28.69
N ASN A 282 -9.21 16.89 27.77
CA ASN A 282 -9.29 15.46 28.11
C ASN A 282 -8.15 15.03 29.04
N PHE A 283 -7.00 15.69 28.95
CA PHE A 283 -5.85 15.50 29.85
C PHE A 283 -5.79 16.52 31.01
N LYS A 284 -6.90 17.20 31.31
CA LYS A 284 -7.07 18.12 32.46
C LYS A 284 -6.17 19.38 32.42
N HIS A 285 -5.63 19.75 31.27
CA HIS A 285 -4.85 20.98 31.05
C HIS A 285 -5.75 22.17 30.68
N PHE A 286 -6.71 22.50 31.55
CA PHE A 286 -7.80 23.43 31.22
C PHE A 286 -7.35 24.86 30.90
N THR A 287 -6.38 25.40 31.65
CA THR A 287 -5.87 26.76 31.42
C THR A 287 -5.28 26.87 30.02
N GLN A 288 -4.42 25.93 29.65
CA GLN A 288 -3.78 25.86 28.34
C GLN A 288 -4.78 25.56 27.22
N ALA A 289 -5.77 24.72 27.49
CA ALA A 289 -6.80 24.35 26.51
C ALA A 289 -7.67 25.52 26.04
N ASN A 290 -7.79 26.56 26.85
CA ASN A 290 -8.60 27.75 26.58
C ASN A 290 -7.77 28.95 26.08
N ASP A 291 -6.47 28.73 25.81
CA ASP A 291 -5.55 29.74 25.30
C ASP A 291 -5.03 29.34 23.90
N PRO A 292 -5.73 29.72 22.81
CA PRO A 292 -5.31 29.36 21.46
C PRO A 292 -3.98 30.01 21.05
N HIS A 293 -3.62 31.16 21.65
CA HIS A 293 -2.34 31.82 21.42
C HIS A 293 -1.19 31.02 22.04
N TRP A 294 -1.37 30.53 23.27
CA TRP A 294 -0.41 29.63 23.91
C TRP A 294 -0.25 28.32 23.14
N ILE A 295 -1.36 27.71 22.69
CA ILE A 295 -1.32 26.47 21.89
C ILE A 295 -0.49 26.69 20.63
N ARG A 296 -0.77 27.74 19.86
CA ARG A 296 -0.02 28.06 18.63
C ARG A 296 1.45 28.34 18.91
N LYS A 297 1.76 29.16 19.91
CA LYS A 297 3.15 29.44 20.32
C LYS A 297 3.90 28.14 20.66
N THR A 298 3.24 27.24 21.38
CA THR A 298 3.80 25.94 21.76
C THR A 298 3.97 25.00 20.57
N LEU A 299 3.06 25.02 19.60
CA LEU A 299 3.19 24.28 18.34
C LEU A 299 4.41 24.74 17.55
N THR A 300 4.59 26.06 17.40
CA THR A 300 5.75 26.65 16.73
C THR A 300 7.05 26.25 17.44
N ALA A 301 7.11 26.40 18.77
CA ALA A 301 8.27 26.02 19.57
C ALA A 301 8.56 24.51 19.56
N SER A 302 7.53 23.67 19.39
CA SER A 302 7.70 22.21 19.31
C SER A 302 8.51 21.80 18.08
N GLY A 303 8.51 22.60 17.01
CA GLY A 303 9.35 22.36 15.84
C GLY A 303 10.85 22.32 16.16
N ASP A 304 11.29 23.07 17.17
CA ASP A 304 12.70 23.17 17.58
C ASP A 304 13.17 21.99 18.45
N ALA A 305 12.24 21.25 19.04
CA ALA A 305 12.55 20.23 20.05
C ALA A 305 13.12 18.92 19.46
N PHE A 306 13.14 18.76 18.13
CA PHE A 306 13.40 17.48 17.47
C PHE A 306 14.84 17.26 16.97
N GLY A 307 15.83 17.89 17.61
CA GLY A 307 17.25 17.68 17.33
C GLY A 307 17.60 17.83 15.83
N PRO A 308 18.27 16.85 15.19
CA PRO A 308 18.64 16.95 13.76
C PRO A 308 17.47 17.12 12.80
N ALA A 309 16.24 16.72 13.19
CA ALA A 309 15.05 16.84 12.36
C ALA A 309 14.30 18.17 12.54
N ALA A 310 14.74 19.03 13.48
CA ALA A 310 14.03 20.25 13.85
C ALA A 310 13.67 21.14 12.66
N ALA A 311 14.59 21.33 11.70
CA ALA A 311 14.31 22.13 10.50
C ALA A 311 13.12 21.60 9.69
N LYS A 312 13.04 20.29 9.46
CA LYS A 312 11.97 19.65 8.68
C LYS A 312 10.64 19.67 9.45
N VAL A 313 10.68 19.51 10.77
CA VAL A 313 9.46 19.57 11.60
C VAL A 313 8.95 21.01 11.70
N ARG A 314 9.83 22.01 11.84
CA ARG A 314 9.45 23.43 11.75
C ARG A 314 8.75 23.73 10.43
N ASP A 315 9.28 23.27 9.31
CA ASP A 315 8.65 23.47 8.00
C ASP A 315 7.26 22.83 7.93
N PHE A 316 7.11 21.63 8.50
CA PHE A 316 5.82 20.94 8.59
C PHE A 316 4.79 21.70 9.44
N VAL A 317 5.21 22.22 10.60
CA VAL A 317 4.37 23.06 11.47
C VAL A 317 4.02 24.37 10.78
N ARG A 318 4.99 25.05 10.15
CA ARG A 318 4.80 26.30 9.42
C ARG A 318 3.83 26.14 8.27
N LEU A 319 3.91 25.03 7.51
CA LEU A 319 2.98 24.75 6.43
C LEU A 319 1.54 24.72 6.93
N ARG A 320 1.28 24.15 8.11
CA ARG A 320 -0.05 24.19 8.73
C ARG A 320 -0.44 25.61 9.17
N ASP A 321 0.50 26.35 9.75
CA ASP A 321 0.27 27.70 10.29
C ASP A 321 -0.03 28.76 9.21
N THR A 322 0.59 28.66 8.03
CA THR A 322 0.49 29.70 6.99
C THR A 322 0.00 29.21 5.62
N GLY A 323 0.12 27.92 5.30
CA GLY A 323 0.02 27.40 3.93
C GLY A 323 -1.20 26.51 3.64
N THR A 324 -2.16 26.40 4.56
CA THR A 324 -3.36 25.55 4.39
C THR A 324 -4.62 26.37 4.13
N ALA A 325 -5.69 25.72 3.66
CA ALA A 325 -6.99 26.36 3.40
C ALA A 325 -7.58 27.07 4.64
N ARG A 326 -7.22 26.62 5.85
CA ARG A 326 -7.63 27.24 7.12
C ARG A 326 -6.44 27.36 8.07
N PRO A 327 -5.55 28.34 7.87
CA PRO A 327 -4.35 28.52 8.69
C PRO A 327 -4.70 28.77 10.17
N TRP A 328 -3.85 28.37 11.11
CA TRP A 328 -4.13 28.56 12.54
C TRP A 328 -4.30 30.04 12.91
N GLN A 329 -3.64 30.97 12.21
CA GLN A 329 -3.88 32.40 12.38
C GLN A 329 -5.35 32.79 12.19
N ARG A 330 -6.01 32.28 11.13
CA ARG A 330 -7.45 32.52 10.91
C ARG A 330 -8.29 31.85 11.99
N GLU A 331 -7.90 30.65 12.45
CA GLU A 331 -8.60 29.98 13.55
C GLU A 331 -8.50 30.80 14.86
N ILE A 332 -7.39 31.48 15.12
CA ILE A 332 -7.25 32.40 16.27
C ILE A 332 -8.21 33.57 16.13
N GLU A 333 -8.25 34.23 14.98
CA GLU A 333 -9.14 35.38 14.75
C GLU A 333 -10.62 35.00 14.97
N GLU A 334 -11.03 33.84 14.45
CA GLU A 334 -12.36 33.27 14.70
C GLU A 334 -12.60 32.99 16.20
N LEU A 335 -11.62 32.40 16.89
CA LEU A 335 -11.75 32.05 18.31
C LEU A 335 -11.74 33.28 19.23
N ASP A 336 -10.98 34.32 18.90
CA ASP A 336 -10.97 35.59 19.62
C ASP A 336 -12.29 36.33 19.41
N GLY A 337 -12.83 36.31 18.18
CA GLY A 337 -14.17 36.82 17.88
C GLY A 337 -15.28 36.07 18.63
N ASP A 338 -15.21 34.73 18.66
CA ASP A 338 -16.10 33.89 19.46
C ASP A 338 -15.97 34.23 20.95
N ARG A 339 -14.75 34.39 21.47
CA ARG A 339 -14.50 34.73 22.87
C ARG A 339 -15.09 36.09 23.24
N GLY A 340 -14.85 37.14 22.45
CA GLY A 340 -15.41 38.47 22.69
C GLY A 340 -16.95 38.47 22.67
N SER A 341 -17.55 37.66 21.79
CA SER A 341 -19.00 37.44 21.79
C SER A 341 -19.46 36.69 23.05
N GLY A 342 -18.72 35.67 23.47
CA GLY A 342 -18.97 34.91 24.68
C GLY A 342 -18.90 35.74 25.96
N GLU A 343 -17.94 36.68 26.07
CA GLU A 343 -17.82 37.59 27.21
C GLU A 343 -19.05 38.51 27.32
N LYS A 344 -19.51 39.06 26.18
CA LYS A 344 -20.76 39.85 26.14
C LYS A 344 -21.96 39.01 26.58
N LEU A 345 -22.08 37.77 26.11
CA LEU A 345 -23.17 36.87 26.50
C LEU A 345 -23.08 36.46 27.98
N LEU A 346 -21.88 36.27 28.52
CA LEU A 346 -21.68 36.00 29.94
C LEU A 346 -22.12 37.19 30.79
N ASP A 347 -21.82 38.42 30.39
CA ASP A 347 -22.26 39.61 31.12
C ASP A 347 -23.78 39.77 31.09
N GLN A 348 -24.41 39.45 29.96
CA GLN A 348 -25.87 39.35 29.88
C GLN A 348 -26.43 38.27 30.83
N ALA A 349 -25.83 37.08 30.87
CA ALA A 349 -26.22 36.00 31.78
C ALA A 349 -26.06 36.41 33.26
N ARG A 350 -24.97 37.09 33.60
CA ARG A 350 -24.73 37.67 34.94
C ARG A 350 -25.81 38.70 35.30
N ALA A 351 -26.24 39.52 34.35
CA ALA A 351 -27.32 40.48 34.57
C ALA A 351 -28.65 39.78 34.89
N VAL A 352 -28.97 38.67 34.22
CA VAL A 352 -30.15 37.83 34.52
C VAL A 352 -30.11 37.30 35.95
N LEU A 353 -28.96 36.76 36.36
CA LEU A 353 -28.77 36.23 37.72
C LEU A 353 -28.94 37.31 38.79
N ARG A 354 -28.41 38.52 38.57
CA ARG A 354 -28.56 39.65 39.49
C ARG A 354 -30.01 40.13 39.59
N ALA A 355 -30.71 40.18 38.45
CA ALA A 355 -32.09 40.68 38.39
C ALA A 355 -33.10 39.71 38.99
N GLN A 356 -32.91 38.40 38.79
CA GLN A 356 -33.93 37.38 39.11
C GLN A 356 -33.56 36.53 40.33
N GLY A 357 -32.28 36.39 40.66
CA GLY A 357 -31.81 35.43 41.67
C GLY A 357 -31.54 36.00 43.06
N GLY A 358 -31.89 37.26 43.32
CA GLY A 358 -31.67 37.90 44.63
C GLY A 358 -30.20 37.84 45.07
N ARG A 359 -29.96 37.61 46.38
CA ARG A 359 -28.60 37.55 46.95
C ARG A 359 -27.76 36.39 46.37
N ASP A 360 -28.37 35.22 46.21
CA ASP A 360 -27.67 34.03 45.71
C ASP A 360 -27.30 34.14 44.23
N GLY A 361 -28.21 34.70 43.41
CA GLY A 361 -27.94 35.00 42.00
C GLY A 361 -26.86 36.07 41.83
N ALA A 362 -26.91 37.15 42.62
CA ALA A 362 -25.89 38.21 42.58
C ALA A 362 -24.50 37.68 42.95
N ARG A 363 -24.41 36.83 44.00
CA ARG A 363 -23.16 36.17 44.39
C ARG A 363 -22.65 35.24 43.30
N MET A 364 -23.52 34.40 42.74
CA MET A 364 -23.13 33.52 41.63
C MET A 364 -22.62 34.32 40.44
N ALA A 365 -23.29 35.40 40.04
CA ALA A 365 -22.89 36.23 38.92
C ALA A 365 -21.44 36.76 39.05
N GLY A 366 -21.01 37.08 40.27
CA GLY A 366 -19.63 37.49 40.55
C GLY A 366 -18.60 36.36 40.46
N GLU A 367 -19.02 35.11 40.63
CA GLU A 367 -18.15 33.92 40.64
C GLU A 367 -18.07 33.22 39.26
N LEU A 368 -19.02 33.47 38.36
CA LEU A 368 -19.00 32.90 37.00
C LEU A 368 -17.84 33.47 36.18
N SER A 369 -17.21 32.64 35.35
CA SER A 369 -16.24 33.07 34.33
C SER A 369 -16.46 32.33 33.01
N LEU A 370 -15.97 32.89 31.92
CA LEU A 370 -16.15 32.29 30.60
C LEU A 370 -15.30 31.03 30.48
N GLY A 371 -15.95 29.90 30.22
CA GLY A 371 -15.27 28.65 29.84
C GLY A 371 -15.06 28.56 28.32
N GLY A 372 -15.98 29.11 27.54
CA GLY A 372 -15.87 29.25 26.09
C GLY A 372 -17.21 29.56 25.44
N TYR A 373 -17.18 29.94 24.17
CA TYR A 373 -18.39 30.15 23.37
C TYR A 373 -18.24 29.49 22.02
N ILE A 374 -19.30 28.84 21.57
CA ILE A 374 -19.45 28.34 20.21
C ILE A 374 -20.65 29.05 19.61
N ALA A 375 -20.42 29.85 18.57
CA ALA A 375 -21.49 30.55 17.88
C ALA A 375 -22.51 29.58 17.25
N PRO A 376 -23.80 29.99 17.15
CA PRO A 376 -24.79 29.26 16.37
C PRO A 376 -24.30 29.01 14.95
N ARG A 377 -24.52 27.81 14.42
CA ARG A 377 -24.01 27.41 13.10
C ARG A 377 -24.84 26.31 12.48
N ARG A 378 -24.87 26.28 11.15
CA ARG A 378 -25.53 25.23 10.38
C ARG A 378 -24.55 24.13 10.02
N ILE A 379 -24.83 22.89 10.42
CA ILE A 379 -23.99 21.71 10.13
C ILE A 379 -24.87 20.65 9.47
N GLY A 380 -24.52 20.23 8.25
CA GLY A 380 -25.28 19.19 7.54
C GLY A 380 -26.73 19.58 7.27
N GLY A 381 -27.04 20.87 7.15
CA GLY A 381 -28.39 21.38 6.95
C GLY A 381 -29.18 21.64 8.24
N GLU A 382 -28.70 21.20 9.40
CA GLU A 382 -29.31 21.42 10.72
C GLU A 382 -28.74 22.66 11.41
N ASP A 383 -29.61 23.48 11.99
CA ASP A 383 -29.21 24.61 12.83
C ASP A 383 -28.80 24.11 14.22
N ARG A 384 -27.58 24.44 14.63
CA ARG A 384 -27.06 24.12 15.96
C ARG A 384 -27.07 25.39 16.81
N PRO A 385 -27.62 25.32 18.04
CA PRO A 385 -27.67 26.48 18.92
C PRO A 385 -26.26 26.94 19.30
N GLY A 386 -26.14 28.22 19.61
CA GLY A 386 -24.97 28.76 20.27
C GLY A 386 -24.80 28.13 21.65
N GLN A 387 -23.57 27.83 22.04
CA GLN A 387 -23.27 27.19 23.32
C GLN A 387 -22.34 28.09 24.13
N LEU A 388 -22.86 28.65 25.22
CA LEU A 388 -22.09 29.44 26.17
C LEU A 388 -21.66 28.54 27.33
N TYR A 389 -20.39 28.15 27.35
CA TYR A 389 -19.80 27.38 28.44
C TYR A 389 -19.30 28.32 29.53
N VAL A 390 -19.76 28.08 30.75
CA VAL A 390 -19.44 28.91 31.91
C VAL A 390 -18.72 28.07 32.96
N LEU A 391 -17.60 28.55 33.45
CA LEU A 391 -16.91 27.96 34.59
C LEU A 391 -17.70 28.30 35.86
N VAL A 392 -18.21 27.25 36.53
CA VAL A 392 -19.03 27.36 37.73
C VAL A 392 -18.28 26.70 38.90
N PRO A 393 -18.08 27.40 40.03
CA PRO A 393 -17.50 26.79 41.22
C PRO A 393 -18.24 25.51 41.63
N ARG A 394 -17.51 24.48 42.04
CA ARG A 394 -18.10 23.15 42.34
C ARG A 394 -19.23 23.23 43.35
N ALA A 395 -19.07 24.04 44.40
CA ALA A 395 -20.07 24.26 45.45
C ALA A 395 -21.35 24.97 44.97
N ARG A 396 -21.36 25.53 43.75
CA ARG A 396 -22.47 26.32 43.19
C ARG A 396 -23.18 25.64 42.02
N ARG A 397 -22.78 24.43 41.64
CA ARG A 397 -23.31 23.76 40.44
C ARG A 397 -24.81 23.47 40.51
N ASP A 398 -25.31 23.05 41.67
CA ASP A 398 -26.74 22.75 41.82
C ASP A 398 -27.58 24.02 41.75
N LEU A 399 -27.14 25.09 42.42
CA LEU A 399 -27.74 26.41 42.29
C LEU A 399 -27.66 26.92 40.84
N PHE A 400 -26.57 26.64 40.10
CA PHE A 400 -26.46 27.09 38.71
C PHE A 400 -27.50 26.41 37.81
N ARG A 401 -27.78 25.12 38.05
CA ARG A 401 -28.79 24.35 37.29
C ARG A 401 -30.19 24.96 37.42
N THR A 402 -30.54 25.54 38.57
CA THR A 402 -31.84 26.19 38.75
C THR A 402 -32.01 27.43 37.86
N TRP A 403 -30.91 28.12 37.55
CA TRP A 403 -30.91 29.35 36.74
C TRP A 403 -30.59 29.13 35.25
N GLN A 404 -30.03 27.97 34.91
CA GLN A 404 -29.53 27.66 33.57
C GLN A 404 -30.58 27.88 32.47
N ALA A 405 -31.81 27.41 32.69
CA ALA A 405 -32.89 27.55 31.73
C ALA A 405 -33.36 29.02 31.60
N ALA A 406 -33.38 29.77 32.70
CA ALA A 406 -33.74 31.19 32.68
C ALA A 406 -32.71 32.02 31.90
N MET A 407 -31.42 31.80 32.15
CA MET A 407 -30.35 32.45 31.39
C MET A 407 -30.42 32.11 29.90
N SER A 408 -30.58 30.82 29.55
CA SER A 408 -30.63 30.39 28.15
C SER A 408 -31.81 31.02 27.39
N ARG A 409 -33.01 31.06 28.00
CA ARG A 409 -34.19 31.71 27.41
C ARG A 409 -33.99 33.21 27.20
N ASP A 410 -33.44 33.91 28.19
CA ASP A 410 -33.23 35.35 28.10
C ASP A 410 -32.19 35.71 27.03
N LEU A 411 -31.06 34.98 27.00
CA LEU A 411 -30.05 35.17 25.95
C LEU A 411 -30.61 34.89 24.56
N THR A 412 -31.37 33.80 24.41
CA THR A 412 -32.01 33.46 23.13
C THR A 412 -32.92 34.57 22.65
N ARG A 413 -33.77 35.10 23.54
CA ARG A 413 -34.69 36.20 23.24
C ARG A 413 -33.97 37.48 22.83
N ARG A 414 -32.87 37.84 23.52
CA ARG A 414 -32.12 39.08 23.25
C ARG A 414 -31.32 39.05 21.95
N ASN A 415 -30.80 37.88 21.59
CA ASN A 415 -29.85 37.73 20.48
C ASN A 415 -30.48 37.14 19.21
N GLY A 416 -31.80 36.86 19.22
CA GLY A 416 -32.54 36.38 18.04
C GLY A 416 -32.10 35.01 17.52
N SER A 417 -31.30 34.28 18.28
CA SER A 417 -30.76 32.96 17.93
C SER A 417 -30.73 32.08 19.19
N GLU A 418 -30.94 30.78 19.03
CA GLU A 418 -30.95 29.86 20.18
C GLU A 418 -29.56 29.81 20.83
N ILE A 419 -29.50 30.15 22.12
CA ILE A 419 -28.27 30.13 22.93
C ILE A 419 -28.53 29.31 24.19
N VAL A 420 -27.75 28.24 24.35
CA VAL A 420 -27.78 27.36 25.51
C VAL A 420 -26.60 27.67 26.42
N VAL A 421 -26.90 28.01 27.67
CA VAL A 421 -25.89 28.18 28.72
C VAL A 421 -25.59 26.83 29.34
N LEU A 422 -24.31 26.44 29.41
CA LEU A 422 -23.87 25.14 29.89
C LEU A 422 -22.78 25.31 30.96
N PRO A 423 -22.76 24.48 32.02
CA PRO A 423 -21.61 24.45 32.91
C PRO A 423 -20.43 23.80 32.18
N ASP A 424 -19.27 24.44 32.21
CA ASP A 424 -18.05 23.84 31.69
C ASP A 424 -17.61 22.70 32.63
N ARG A 425 -17.47 21.50 32.05
CA ARG A 425 -17.09 20.27 32.75
C ARG A 425 -15.68 20.35 33.34
N GLY A 426 -14.84 21.31 32.91
CA GLY A 426 -13.48 21.51 33.39
C GLY A 426 -13.32 22.23 34.75
N SER A 427 -14.40 22.77 35.33
CA SER A 427 -14.39 23.59 36.55
C SER A 427 -14.11 22.84 37.88
N GLY A 428 -13.41 21.70 37.84
CA GLY A 428 -13.10 20.87 39.01
C GLY A 428 -11.70 21.07 39.62
N GLY A 429 -10.88 21.97 39.08
CA GLY A 429 -9.59 22.31 39.66
C GLY A 429 -9.74 23.32 40.80
N THR A 430 -9.31 22.92 42.00
CA THR A 430 -9.14 23.78 43.18
C THR A 430 -8.41 25.08 42.80
N ARG A 431 -9.09 26.22 42.96
CA ARG A 431 -8.45 27.49 43.30
C ARG A 431 -8.50 27.65 44.81
#